data_AF-A0A432QK09-F1
#
_entry.id   AF-A0A432QK09-F1
#
_cell.length_a   1.000
_cell.length_b   1.000
_cell.length_c   1.000
_cell.angle_alpha   90.00
_cell.angle_beta   90.00
_cell.angle_gamma   90.00
#
_symmetry.space_group_name_H-M   'P 1'
#
loop_
_entity.id
_entity.type
_entity.pdbx_description
1 polymer ?
#
loop_
_entity_poly.entity_id
_entity_poly.type
_entity_poly.pdbx_seq_one_letter_code
_entity_poly.pdbx_strand_id
1 'polypeptide(L)'
;MTRCPARTLAFVATGVFFYALLLFVPSPAHGWNGRVLRILTGDTLIVSWKNQTRTITLYGINCPDPQTMPGKKAKKFTTASIAGRNI
;
A
#
# COMPACT_ATOMS: atom_id res chain seq x y z
N MET A 1 -27.93 18.28 43.47
CA MET A 1 -26.71 18.71 42.75
C MET A 1 -26.90 18.45 41.25
N THR A 2 -27.38 19.45 40.50
CA THR A 2 -27.57 19.38 39.06
C THR A 2 -26.23 19.65 38.36
N ARG A 3 -25.74 18.69 37.55
CA ARG A 3 -24.51 18.89 36.77
C ARG A 3 -24.75 19.97 35.73
N CYS A 4 -23.93 21.02 35.73
CA CYS A 4 -24.01 22.12 34.76
C CYS A 4 -23.70 21.60 33.34
N PRO A 5 -24.58 21.78 32.34
CA PRO A 5 -24.46 21.17 31.01
C PRO A 5 -23.23 21.64 30.23
N ALA A 6 -22.72 22.84 30.53
CA ALA A 6 -21.53 23.41 29.90
C ALA A 6 -20.26 22.59 30.15
N ARG A 7 -20.13 21.95 31.33
CA ARG A 7 -18.98 21.09 31.64
C ARG A 7 -18.98 19.81 30.82
N THR A 8 -20.14 19.16 30.67
CA THR A 8 -20.27 17.95 29.87
C THR A 8 -19.98 18.22 28.39
N LEU A 9 -20.47 19.35 27.85
CA LEU A 9 -20.22 19.75 26.47
C LEU A 9 -18.73 20.02 26.20
N ALA A 10 -18.05 20.71 27.11
CA ALA A 10 -16.61 20.98 27.00
C ALA A 10 -15.76 19.70 27.05
N PHE A 11 -16.15 18.72 27.88
CA PHE A 11 -15.48 17.41 27.94
C PHE A 11 -15.64 16.62 26.63
N VAL A 12 -16.84 16.62 26.05
CA VAL A 12 -17.10 15.96 24.76
C VAL A 12 -16.32 16.65 23.64
N ALA A 13 -16.33 17.98 23.58
CA ALA A 13 -15.60 18.74 22.57
C ALA A 13 -14.09 18.50 22.65
N THR A 14 -13.53 18.50 23.87
CA THR A 14 -12.10 18.18 24.10
C THR A 14 -11.78 16.75 23.67
N GLY A 15 -12.64 15.78 24.00
CA GLY A 15 -12.47 14.38 23.57
C GLY A 15 -12.50 14.21 22.05
N VAL A 16 -13.44 14.88 21.37
CA VAL A 16 -13.54 14.89 19.90
C VAL A 16 -12.30 15.53 19.28
N PHE A 17 -11.80 16.63 19.86
CA PHE A 17 -10.60 17.30 19.39
C PHE A 17 -9.36 16.39 19.46
N PHE A 18 -9.13 15.72 20.60
CA PHE A 18 -8.01 14.78 20.74
C PHE A 18 -8.16 13.55 19.84
N TYR A 19 -9.38 13.04 19.65
CA TYR A 19 -9.63 11.94 18.72
C TYR A 19 -9.35 12.35 17.27
N ALA A 20 -9.78 13.56 16.86
CA ALA A 20 -9.47 14.10 15.54
C ALA A 20 -7.96 14.24 15.35
N LEU A 21 -7.22 14.72 16.36
CA LEU A 21 -5.77 14.84 16.32
C LEU A 21 -5.09 13.47 16.12
N LEU A 22 -5.63 12.41 16.72
CA LEU A 22 -5.10 11.04 16.58
C LEU A 22 -5.19 10.52 15.15
N LEU A 23 -6.21 10.92 14.38
CA LEU A 23 -6.37 10.52 12.98
C LEU A 23 -5.34 11.16 12.04
N PHE A 24 -4.70 12.26 12.46
CA PHE A 24 -3.62 12.90 11.70
C PHE A 24 -2.23 12.33 12.01
N VAL A 25 -2.12 11.35 12.91
CA VAL A 25 -0.84 10.71 13.21
C VAL A 25 -0.46 9.81 12.01
N PRO A 26 0.64 10.08 11.31
CA PRO A 26 1.08 9.24 10.21
C PRO A 26 1.44 7.85 10.72
N SER A 27 0.87 6.81 10.10
CA SER A 27 1.18 5.42 10.42
C SER A 27 2.30 4.88 9.51
N PRO A 28 3.33 4.20 10.05
CA PRO A 28 4.36 3.61 9.24
C PRO A 28 3.81 2.46 8.38
N ALA A 29 3.97 2.58 7.06
CA ALA A 29 3.65 1.51 6.13
C ALA A 29 4.70 0.38 6.28
N HIS A 30 4.27 -0.77 6.77
CA HIS A 30 5.15 -1.94 6.90
C HIS A 30 5.27 -2.65 5.55
N GLY A 31 6.45 -2.53 4.94
CA GLY A 31 6.85 -3.34 3.79
C GLY A 31 7.28 -4.74 4.21
N TRP A 32 7.31 -5.66 3.25
CA TRP A 32 7.89 -6.97 3.42
C TRP A 32 8.72 -7.33 2.20
N ASN A 33 9.81 -8.06 2.42
CA ASN A 33 10.70 -8.49 1.35
C ASN A 33 10.22 -9.81 0.74
N GLY A 34 10.19 -9.89 -0.58
CA GLY A 34 9.84 -11.09 -1.34
C GLY A 34 10.75 -11.27 -2.56
N ARG A 35 11.03 -12.53 -2.90
CA ARG A 35 11.82 -12.84 -4.10
C ARG A 35 10.95 -12.81 -5.33
N VAL A 36 11.33 -12.04 -6.35
CA VAL A 36 10.63 -12.00 -7.64
C VAL A 36 10.83 -13.32 -8.38
N LEU A 37 9.74 -14.05 -8.58
CA LEU A 37 9.73 -15.31 -9.33
C LEU A 37 9.43 -15.09 -10.81
N ARG A 38 8.46 -14.21 -11.11
CA ARG A 38 8.01 -13.95 -12.48
C ARG A 38 7.40 -12.56 -12.60
N ILE A 39 7.56 -11.94 -13.77
CA ILE A 39 6.90 -10.69 -14.14
C ILE A 39 5.75 -11.02 -15.10
N LEU A 40 4.51 -10.65 -14.75
CA LEU A 40 3.35 -10.88 -15.61
C LEU A 40 3.19 -9.72 -16.61
N THR A 41 3.23 -8.49 -16.11
CA THR A 41 3.10 -7.22 -16.84
C THR A 41 4.11 -6.21 -16.29
N GLY A 42 4.11 -4.96 -16.77
CA GLY A 42 5.02 -3.94 -16.23
C GLY A 42 4.79 -3.60 -14.75
N ASP A 43 3.59 -3.86 -14.23
CA ASP A 43 3.11 -3.51 -12.88
C ASP A 43 2.67 -4.72 -12.04
N THR A 44 2.49 -5.90 -12.64
CA THR A 44 2.05 -7.10 -11.92
C THR A 44 3.15 -8.16 -11.88
N LEU A 45 3.45 -8.63 -10.67
CA LEU A 45 4.57 -9.50 -10.34
C LEU A 45 4.09 -10.72 -9.55
N ILE A 46 4.81 -11.83 -9.71
CA ILE A 46 4.70 -13.00 -8.86
C ILE A 46 5.94 -13.05 -7.98
N VAL A 47 5.73 -13.04 -6.67
CA VAL A 47 6.80 -13.05 -5.67
C VAL A 47 6.63 -14.24 -4.71
N SER A 48 7.76 -14.73 -4.19
CA SER A 48 7.81 -15.67 -3.09
C SER A 48 7.93 -14.91 -1.78
N TRP A 49 7.00 -15.14 -0.87
CA TRP A 49 7.00 -14.59 0.48
C TRP A 49 6.56 -15.64 1.48
N LYS A 50 7.38 -15.89 2.51
CA LYS A 50 7.10 -16.90 3.55
C LYS A 50 6.71 -18.28 2.96
N ASN A 51 7.48 -18.75 1.98
CA ASN A 51 7.23 -20.00 1.22
C ASN A 51 5.88 -20.05 0.48
N GLN A 52 5.17 -18.94 0.37
CA GLN A 52 3.97 -18.80 -0.44
C GLN A 52 4.26 -17.98 -1.69
N THR A 53 3.64 -18.37 -2.79
CA THR A 53 3.66 -17.57 -4.01
C THR A 53 2.49 -16.58 -3.97
N ARG A 54 2.77 -15.30 -4.23
CA ARG A 54 1.77 -14.23 -4.24
C ARG A 54 1.88 -13.43 -5.52
N THR A 55 0.74 -13.14 -6.12
CA THR A 55 0.64 -12.17 -7.21
C THR A 55 0.36 -10.80 -6.59
N ILE A 56 1.19 -9.82 -6.94
CA ILE A 56 1.08 -8.44 -6.47
C ILE A 56 1.00 -7.49 -7.67
N THR A 57 0.26 -6.39 -7.52
CA THR A 57 0.18 -5.31 -8.50
C THR A 57 0.63 -4.02 -7.84
N LEU A 58 1.50 -3.26 -8.51
CA LEU A 58 2.05 -2.01 -8.00
C LEU A 58 0.95 -0.96 -7.84
N TYR A 59 0.79 -0.45 -6.62
CA TYR A 59 -0.21 0.55 -6.31
C TYR A 59 0.08 1.87 -7.06
N GLY A 60 -0.94 2.44 -7.69
CA GLY A 60 -0.83 3.71 -8.43
C GLY A 60 -0.15 3.61 -9.80
N ILE A 61 0.30 2.42 -10.21
CA ILE A 61 0.89 2.18 -11.53
C ILE A 61 -0.06 1.30 -12.34
N ASN A 62 -0.41 1.74 -13.55
CA ASN A 62 -1.21 0.96 -14.48
C ASN A 62 -0.47 0.82 -15.80
N CYS A 63 -0.07 -0.40 -16.13
CA CYS A 63 0.64 -0.68 -17.38
C CYS A 63 -0.33 -1.07 -18.50
N PRO A 64 0.00 -0.74 -19.77
CA PRO A 64 -0.78 -1.20 -20.93
C PRO A 64 -0.80 -2.73 -21.03
N ASP A 65 -1.80 -3.25 -21.74
CA ASP A 65 -1.99 -4.69 -21.95
C ASP A 65 -0.68 -5.36 -22.46
N PRO A 66 -0.20 -6.43 -21.81
CA PRO A 66 1.02 -7.14 -22.19
C PRO A 66 1.06 -7.66 -23.63
N GLN A 67 -0.08 -7.78 -24.31
CA GLN A 67 -0.13 -8.18 -25.73
C GLN A 67 0.22 -7.02 -26.67
N THR A 68 0.01 -5.78 -26.23
CA THR A 68 0.34 -4.58 -27.00
C THR A 68 1.84 -4.31 -26.99
N MET A 69 2.35 -3.65 -28.03
CA MET A 69 3.77 -3.25 -28.09
C MET A 69 4.24 -2.44 -26.86
N PRO A 70 3.50 -1.41 -26.37
CA PRO A 70 3.90 -0.70 -25.16
C PRO A 70 3.86 -1.58 -23.89
N GLY A 71 2.88 -2.48 -23.76
CA GLY A 71 2.84 -3.42 -22.62
C GLY A 71 4.02 -4.40 -22.63
N LYS A 72 4.43 -4.90 -23.81
CA LYS A 72 5.64 -5.73 -23.96
C LYS A 72 6.90 -4.97 -23.55
N LYS A 73 7.01 -3.69 -23.92
CA LYS A 73 8.14 -2.83 -23.52
C LYS A 73 8.16 -2.63 -22.00
N ALA A 74 7.03 -2.30 -21.38
CA ALA A 74 6.91 -2.12 -19.94
C ALA A 74 7.31 -3.41 -19.19
N LYS A 75 6.79 -4.56 -19.62
CA LYS A 75 7.17 -5.86 -19.07
C LYS A 75 8.67 -6.14 -19.17
N LYS A 76 9.28 -5.88 -20.35
CA LYS A 76 10.71 -6.08 -20.57
C LYS A 76 11.55 -5.19 -19.66
N PHE A 77 11.16 -3.94 -19.49
CA PHE A 77 11.82 -2.99 -18.60
C PHE A 77 11.79 -3.48 -17.14
N THR A 78 10.61 -3.84 -16.62
CA THR A 78 10.47 -4.35 -15.25
C THR A 78 11.25 -5.65 -15.05
N THR A 79 11.20 -6.54 -16.04
CA THR A 79 11.98 -7.80 -16.01
C THR A 79 13.48 -7.54 -15.89
N ALA A 80 14.03 -6.64 -16.72
CA ALA A 80 15.46 -6.29 -16.65
C ALA A 80 15.85 -5.63 -15.32
N SER A 81 14.90 -4.92 -14.69
CA SER A 81 15.16 -4.17 -13.47
C SER A 81 15.18 -5.06 -12.21
N ILE A 82 14.25 -6.00 -12.09
CA ILE A 82 13.98 -6.69 -10.80
C ILE A 82 13.87 -8.21 -10.88
N ALA A 83 13.98 -8.85 -12.05
CA ALA A 83 13.86 -10.30 -12.14
C ALA A 83 14.87 -11.01 -11.22
N GLY A 84 14.38 -11.94 -10.40
CA GLY A 84 15.20 -12.72 -9.46
C GLY A 84 15.71 -11.97 -8.24
N ARG A 85 15.45 -10.66 -8.13
CA ARG A 85 15.84 -9.84 -6.96
C ARG A 85 14.92 -10.08 -5.78
N ASN A 86 15.42 -9.76 -4.59
CA ASN A 86 14.63 -9.67 -3.37
C ASN A 86 14.27 -8.20 -3.16
N ILE A 87 12.98 -7.89 -3.14
CA ILE A 87 12.41 -6.53 -3.06
C ILE A 87 11.34 -6.44 -1.99
#